data_AF-A0A2B8BKS4-F1
#
_entry.id   AF-A0A2B8BKS4-F1
#
_cell.length_a   1.000
_cell.length_b   1.000
_cell.length_c   1.000
_cell.angle_alpha   90.00
_cell.angle_beta   90.00
_cell.angle_gamma   90.00
#
_symmetry.space_group_name_H-M   'P 1'
#
loop_
_entity.id
_entity.type
_entity.pdbx_description
1 polymer ?
#
loop_
_entity_poly.entity_id
_entity_poly.type
_entity_poly.pdbx_seq_one_letter_code
_entity_poly.pdbx_strand_id
1 'polypeptide(L)'
;MKANITQAAPAPSSQAALPLQASPHPISSVPVSSVPAPAPVPAPTPAASQGAHGLSIEMLEGMLEQKPRDPNVWSALGALLRQAGKPEAAIACQRRALEIDQRHVGAWTNLGNVLGDVEQYADAIAAQEHAVVLSGGNANLLSNLVVALRHGCQFNRALDILDVALRARPNDPGLLWDRALTLLQVGRYAEGFSDYDSRLSLPSYQNRIADGTMWDGGPLDGKTILLTTEQGFGDVLLTARYAPMVKARGGRVLLECHPELHRLLSGLEGIDGFVRAGTPYPPYDVHCPLMSLPHRLGTTIDTVPPPTRLTVPAEARERAARLVPGPDGTIKVGIIWSGRVTFKDNARRATTLSRFLRFLNVPKVRLYSIQKGPPEAELETLGTSTLITPLGQHFNDFADTAAVLERLDLVIMTDSSVAHLAGSLGRPVWNLLQFMPYWVYGDGKGEWADTTPWYPSMRLFRQTTPGDWDSVFAAAEQALHQLVALRT
;
A
#
# COMPACT_ATOMS: atom_id res chain seq x y z
N MET A 1 -12.99 74.37 61.60
CA MET A 1 -12.98 73.23 62.53
C MET A 1 -12.07 72.16 61.92
N LYS A 2 -10.80 72.13 62.37
CA LYS A 2 -10.16 71.05 63.17
C LYS A 2 -10.10 69.71 62.38
N ALA A 3 -8.91 69.34 61.85
CA ALA A 3 -7.83 68.57 62.52
C ALA A 3 -8.24 67.09 62.70
N ASN A 4 -7.43 66.03 62.61
CA ASN A 4 -6.00 65.77 62.52
C ASN A 4 -5.88 64.23 62.27
N ILE A 5 -4.80 63.71 61.64
CA ILE A 5 -3.72 62.84 62.21
C ILE A 5 -4.24 61.57 62.94
N THR A 6 -3.77 60.32 62.84
CA THR A 6 -2.42 59.69 63.00
C THR A 6 -2.70 58.17 62.99
N GLN A 7 -1.99 57.33 62.22
CA GLN A 7 -0.78 56.58 62.58
C GLN A 7 -0.78 55.75 63.90
N ALA A 8 -0.42 54.46 63.72
CA ALA A 8 0.41 53.58 64.55
C ALA A 8 -0.21 52.65 65.62
N ALA A 9 -0.02 51.32 65.39
CA ALA A 9 0.57 50.24 66.24
C ALA A 9 0.21 50.14 67.75
N PRO A 10 0.19 48.94 68.42
CA PRO A 10 1.21 47.88 68.31
C PRO A 10 0.74 46.40 68.49
N ALA A 11 1.71 45.48 68.37
CA ALA A 11 1.66 44.02 68.61
C ALA A 11 1.78 43.66 70.12
N PRO A 12 1.77 42.36 70.58
CA PRO A 12 2.89 41.41 70.32
C PRO A 12 2.58 39.87 70.28
N SER A 13 3.53 39.15 69.64
CA SER A 13 4.12 37.79 69.88
C SER A 13 3.22 36.55 70.15
N SER A 14 3.49 35.32 69.69
CA SER A 14 4.70 34.55 69.26
C SER A 14 4.21 33.32 68.44
N GLN A 15 4.94 32.67 67.52
CA GLN A 15 6.16 31.86 67.70
C GLN A 15 6.77 31.45 66.34
N ALA A 16 8.11 31.50 66.29
CA ALA A 16 9.10 30.61 65.67
C ALA A 16 9.02 30.11 64.19
N ALA A 17 10.12 30.47 63.48
CA ALA A 17 11.01 29.63 62.65
C ALA A 17 11.12 29.99 61.15
N LEU A 18 12.29 30.52 60.80
CA LEU A 18 12.89 30.79 59.47
C LEU A 18 14.04 29.77 59.26
N PRO A 19 14.84 29.80 58.17
CA PRO A 19 14.60 30.11 56.75
C PRO A 19 15.25 29.05 55.81
N LEU A 20 15.05 29.14 54.49
CA LEU A 20 16.12 29.17 53.46
C LEU A 20 15.61 29.04 52.02
N GLN A 21 16.19 29.89 51.17
CA GLN A 21 16.15 29.90 49.71
C GLN A 21 16.94 28.71 49.13
N ALA A 22 16.50 28.16 47.99
CA ALA A 22 17.38 27.72 46.89
C ALA A 22 16.59 27.29 45.62
N SER A 23 16.93 27.96 44.52
CA SER A 23 17.16 27.51 43.13
C SER A 23 16.18 26.62 42.32
N PRO A 24 16.10 26.84 40.98
CA PRO A 24 15.26 26.09 40.05
C PRO A 24 16.02 24.93 39.39
N HIS A 25 15.41 23.73 39.33
CA HIS A 25 15.87 22.59 38.52
C HIS A 25 14.67 21.77 38.01
N PRO A 26 14.87 20.97 36.95
CA PRO A 26 13.98 20.91 35.80
C PRO A 26 12.79 19.98 36.00
N ILE A 27 11.67 20.30 35.34
CA ILE A 27 10.49 19.46 35.28
C ILE A 27 10.86 18.17 34.54
N SER A 28 10.82 17.08 35.29
CA SER A 28 10.96 15.70 34.82
C SER A 28 9.93 15.40 33.73
N SER A 29 10.42 14.98 32.57
CA SER A 29 9.62 14.47 31.46
C SER A 29 8.94 13.15 31.87
N VAL A 30 7.62 13.18 31.98
CA VAL A 30 6.81 11.96 32.09
C VAL A 30 6.88 11.23 30.73
N PRO A 31 7.22 9.93 30.68
CA PRO A 31 7.25 9.20 29.43
C PRO A 31 5.83 9.03 28.90
N VAL A 32 5.61 9.47 27.66
CA VAL A 32 4.41 9.15 26.89
C VAL A 32 4.38 7.63 26.73
N SER A 33 3.39 6.99 27.35
CA SER A 33 3.11 5.56 27.20
C SER A 33 2.99 5.23 25.71
N SER A 34 3.94 4.44 25.21
CA SER A 34 3.93 3.89 23.88
C SER A 34 2.74 2.96 23.73
N VAL A 35 1.82 3.31 22.82
CA VAL A 35 0.85 2.34 22.31
C VAL A 35 1.66 1.19 21.69
N PRO A 36 1.47 -0.06 22.12
CA PRO A 36 2.23 -1.18 21.57
C PRO A 36 1.93 -1.30 20.08
N ALA A 37 2.98 -1.50 19.28
CA ALA A 37 2.82 -1.83 17.87
C ALA A 37 1.88 -3.04 17.73
N PRO A 38 0.96 -3.04 16.75
CA PRO A 38 0.13 -4.21 16.49
C PRO A 38 1.04 -5.41 16.23
N ALA A 39 0.70 -6.55 16.84
CA ALA A 39 1.43 -7.80 16.65
C ALA A 39 1.58 -8.12 15.15
N PRO A 40 2.71 -8.71 14.72
CA PRO A 40 2.89 -9.14 13.34
C PRO A 40 1.72 -10.03 12.93
N VAL A 41 1.07 -9.66 11.83
CA VAL A 41 -0.02 -10.41 11.22
C VAL A 41 0.51 -11.80 10.84
N PRO A 42 -0.05 -12.90 11.36
CA PRO A 42 0.35 -14.23 10.93
C PRO A 42 0.05 -14.38 9.43
N ALA A 43 0.98 -14.99 8.70
CA ALA A 43 0.82 -15.27 7.28
C ALA A 43 -0.54 -15.95 7.02
N PRO A 44 -1.29 -15.58 5.96
CA PRO A 44 -2.43 -16.37 5.55
C PRO A 44 -1.93 -17.79 5.31
N THR A 45 -2.50 -18.73 6.04
CA THR A 45 -2.22 -20.15 5.88
C THR A 45 -2.61 -20.51 4.45
N PRO A 46 -1.69 -20.98 3.59
CA PRO A 46 -2.10 -21.50 2.30
C PRO A 46 -3.10 -22.63 2.55
N ALA A 47 -4.27 -22.53 1.93
CA ALA A 47 -5.28 -23.57 2.00
C ALA A 47 -4.67 -24.88 1.50
N ALA A 48 -4.62 -25.86 2.41
CA ALA A 48 -4.21 -27.24 2.25
C ALA A 48 -2.71 -27.51 1.95
N SER A 49 -1.83 -27.20 2.92
CA SER A 49 -0.76 -28.16 3.25
C SER A 49 -1.31 -29.16 4.28
N GLN A 50 -2.07 -30.16 3.83
CA GLN A 50 -2.35 -31.30 4.70
C GLN A 50 -1.01 -32.04 4.93
N GLY A 51 -0.40 -31.86 6.10
CA GLY A 51 0.74 -32.68 6.52
C GLY A 51 1.75 -32.09 7.50
N ALA A 52 1.83 -30.77 7.71
CA ALA A 52 2.95 -30.16 8.45
C ALA A 52 2.56 -29.29 9.66
N HIS A 53 1.37 -29.48 10.25
CA HIS A 53 1.06 -28.82 11.52
C HIS A 53 1.84 -29.52 12.64
N GLY A 54 2.96 -28.93 13.06
CA GLY A 54 3.75 -29.36 14.23
C GLY A 54 5.15 -29.93 13.95
N LEU A 55 5.61 -29.96 12.69
CA LEU A 55 6.97 -30.40 12.35
C LEU A 55 7.93 -29.20 12.24
N SER A 56 9.14 -29.33 12.76
CA SER A 56 10.23 -28.35 12.58
C SER A 56 11.15 -28.75 11.43
N ILE A 57 12.01 -27.82 11.00
CA ILE A 57 13.05 -28.08 9.99
C ILE A 57 13.96 -29.22 10.47
N GLU A 58 14.42 -29.18 11.72
CA GLU A 58 15.31 -30.19 12.31
C GLU A 58 14.66 -31.58 12.37
N MET A 59 13.35 -31.64 12.66
CA MET A 59 12.61 -32.90 12.66
C MET A 59 12.57 -33.52 11.26
N LEU A 60 12.30 -32.70 10.23
CA LEU A 60 12.25 -33.17 8.85
C LEU A 60 13.63 -33.58 8.34
N GLU A 61 14.69 -32.86 8.72
CA GLU A 61 16.08 -33.23 8.42
C GLU A 61 16.42 -34.59 9.04
N GLY A 62 16.10 -34.82 10.32
CA GLY A 62 16.31 -36.11 10.98
C GLY A 62 15.47 -37.25 10.37
N MET A 63 14.28 -36.96 9.84
CA MET A 63 13.50 -37.95 9.07
C MET A 63 14.19 -38.32 7.75
N LEU A 64 14.84 -37.35 7.08
CA LEU A 64 15.58 -37.59 5.83
C LEU A 64 16.88 -38.36 6.05
N GLU A 65 17.52 -38.24 7.21
CA GLU A 65 18.67 -39.10 7.58
C GLU A 65 18.27 -40.58 7.61
N GLN A 66 17.07 -40.88 8.12
CA GLN A 66 16.55 -42.25 8.20
C GLN A 66 15.92 -42.72 6.88
N LYS A 67 15.28 -41.80 6.14
CA LYS A 67 14.52 -42.08 4.91
C LYS A 67 14.85 -41.04 3.82
N PRO A 68 16.05 -41.10 3.21
CA PRO A 68 16.53 -40.06 2.28
C PRO A 68 15.76 -40.01 0.95
N ARG A 69 14.90 -41.01 0.69
CA ARG A 69 14.10 -41.14 -0.53
C ARG A 69 12.59 -40.96 -0.29
N ASP A 70 12.17 -40.30 0.80
CA ASP A 70 10.75 -39.98 1.02
C ASP A 70 10.41 -38.61 0.39
N PRO A 71 9.63 -38.57 -0.70
CA PRO A 71 9.34 -37.31 -1.41
C PRO A 71 8.44 -36.37 -0.59
N ASN A 72 7.60 -36.89 0.31
CA ASN A 72 6.73 -36.06 1.14
C ASN A 72 7.55 -35.25 2.15
N VAL A 73 8.56 -35.88 2.75
CA VAL A 73 9.45 -35.23 3.72
C VAL A 73 10.28 -34.14 3.05
N TRP A 74 10.84 -34.42 1.85
CA TRP A 74 11.51 -33.40 1.04
C TRP A 74 10.59 -32.22 0.70
N SER A 75 9.35 -32.48 0.28
CA SER A 75 8.41 -31.41 -0.07
C SER A 75 8.00 -30.58 1.15
N ALA A 76 7.76 -31.21 2.30
CA ALA A 76 7.46 -30.53 3.56
C ALA A 76 8.63 -29.66 4.04
N LEU A 77 9.86 -30.18 3.96
CA LEU A 77 11.07 -29.43 4.31
C LEU A 77 11.20 -28.19 3.43
N GLY A 78 11.02 -28.35 2.11
CA GLY A 78 11.04 -27.23 1.18
C GLY A 78 9.95 -26.19 1.48
N ALA A 79 8.75 -26.60 1.92
CA ALA A 79 7.69 -25.67 2.30
C ALA A 79 8.06 -24.86 3.56
N LEU A 80 8.66 -25.48 4.58
CA LEU A 80 9.13 -24.77 5.78
C LEU A 80 10.33 -23.86 5.48
N LEU A 81 11.27 -24.30 4.64
CA LEU A 81 12.41 -23.49 4.21
C LEU A 81 11.95 -22.23 3.45
N ARG A 82 10.92 -22.36 2.59
CA ARG A 82 10.28 -21.22 1.93
C ARG A 82 9.71 -20.24 2.95
N GLN A 83 8.97 -20.74 3.95
CA GLN A 83 8.42 -19.91 5.03
C GLN A 83 9.52 -19.22 5.86
N ALA A 84 10.66 -19.88 6.04
CA ALA A 84 11.83 -19.35 6.72
C ALA A 84 12.68 -18.39 5.86
N GLY A 85 12.23 -18.04 4.64
CA GLY A 85 12.95 -17.12 3.76
C GLY A 85 14.22 -17.70 3.13
N LYS A 86 14.29 -19.02 2.93
CA LYS A 86 15.41 -19.74 2.30
C LYS A 86 14.98 -20.34 0.94
N PRO A 87 14.70 -19.51 -0.08
CA PRO A 87 14.05 -19.98 -1.31
C PRO A 87 14.91 -20.94 -2.15
N GLU A 88 16.23 -20.76 -2.21
CA GLU A 88 17.12 -21.63 -2.98
C GLU A 88 17.12 -23.06 -2.42
N ALA A 89 17.21 -23.17 -1.09
CA ALA A 89 17.13 -24.45 -0.40
C ALA A 89 15.74 -25.10 -0.57
N ALA A 90 14.68 -24.29 -0.53
CA ALA A 90 13.33 -24.74 -0.79
C ALA A 90 13.15 -25.28 -2.21
N ILE A 91 13.67 -24.59 -3.25
CA ILE A 91 13.66 -25.06 -4.65
C ILE A 91 14.39 -26.41 -4.76
N ALA A 92 15.58 -26.53 -4.16
CA ALA A 92 16.35 -27.77 -4.18
C ALA A 92 15.57 -28.94 -3.53
N CYS A 93 14.91 -28.69 -2.40
CA CYS A 93 14.07 -29.68 -1.72
C CYS A 93 12.89 -30.12 -2.60
N GLN A 94 12.19 -29.19 -3.26
CA GLN A 94 11.08 -29.56 -4.15
C GLN A 94 11.58 -30.34 -5.38
N ARG A 95 12.70 -29.93 -5.99
CA ARG A 95 13.31 -30.67 -7.10
C ARG A 95 13.71 -32.08 -6.66
N ARG A 96 14.25 -32.25 -5.46
CA ARG A 96 14.60 -33.57 -4.91
C ARG A 96 13.37 -34.46 -4.70
N ALA A 97 12.27 -33.90 -4.19
CA ALA A 97 11.00 -34.62 -4.09
C ALA A 97 10.52 -35.11 -5.47
N LEU A 98 10.64 -34.27 -6.51
CA LEU A 98 10.23 -34.56 -7.88
C LEU A 98 11.17 -35.53 -8.62
N GLU A 99 12.46 -35.57 -8.27
CA GLU A 99 13.39 -36.60 -8.73
C GLU A 99 13.00 -38.00 -8.23
N ILE A 100 12.44 -38.07 -7.02
CA ILE A 100 12.00 -39.32 -6.39
C ILE A 100 10.62 -39.73 -6.93
N ASP A 101 9.68 -38.78 -7.03
CA ASP A 101 8.33 -38.98 -7.55
C ASP A 101 7.90 -37.81 -8.44
N GLN A 102 7.97 -38.00 -9.75
CA GLN A 102 7.58 -37.00 -10.75
C GLN A 102 6.08 -36.71 -10.77
N ARG A 103 5.25 -37.56 -10.13
CA ARG A 103 3.79 -37.41 -10.07
C ARG A 103 3.33 -36.75 -8.77
N HIS A 104 4.26 -36.29 -7.92
CA HIS A 104 3.96 -35.68 -6.63
C HIS A 104 3.36 -34.27 -6.79
N VAL A 105 2.04 -34.17 -6.89
CA VAL A 105 1.29 -32.91 -7.10
C VAL A 105 1.66 -31.80 -6.11
N GLY A 106 1.82 -32.14 -4.82
CA GLY A 106 2.17 -31.16 -3.78
C GLY A 106 3.55 -30.53 -3.99
N ALA A 107 4.51 -31.28 -4.55
CA ALA A 107 5.87 -30.81 -4.76
C ALA A 107 5.93 -29.89 -5.98
N TRP A 108 5.19 -30.21 -7.05
CA TRP A 108 5.00 -29.29 -8.19
C TRP A 108 4.35 -27.96 -7.77
N THR A 109 3.30 -28.03 -6.94
CA THR A 109 2.63 -26.82 -6.42
C THR A 109 3.58 -25.99 -5.56
N ASN A 110 4.32 -26.63 -4.64
CA ASN A 110 5.28 -25.94 -3.79
C ASN A 110 6.46 -25.37 -4.59
N LEU A 111 6.91 -26.07 -5.64
CA LEU A 111 7.93 -25.57 -6.57
C LEU A 111 7.43 -24.32 -7.28
N GLY A 112 6.20 -24.34 -7.83
CA GLY A 112 5.59 -23.17 -8.45
C GLY A 112 5.50 -21.98 -7.50
N ASN A 113 5.13 -22.21 -6.24
CA ASN A 113 5.05 -21.16 -5.22
C ASN A 113 6.41 -20.52 -4.92
N VAL A 114 7.46 -21.31 -4.69
CA VAL A 114 8.79 -20.77 -4.38
C VAL A 114 9.43 -20.10 -5.61
N LEU A 115 9.23 -20.63 -6.81
CA LEU A 115 9.70 -20.00 -8.06
C LEU A 115 9.02 -18.64 -8.28
N GLY A 116 7.72 -18.53 -7.95
CA GLY A 116 6.99 -17.27 -7.99
C GLY A 116 7.47 -16.26 -6.93
N ASP A 117 7.95 -16.71 -5.77
CA ASP A 117 8.53 -15.83 -4.75
C ASP A 117 9.83 -15.17 -5.23
N VAL A 118 10.65 -15.92 -5.96
CA VAL A 118 11.92 -15.44 -6.56
C VAL A 118 11.76 -14.89 -7.98
N GLU A 119 10.53 -14.58 -8.38
CA GLU A 119 10.17 -13.93 -9.66
C GLU A 119 10.55 -14.72 -10.93
N GLN A 120 10.79 -16.03 -10.82
CA GLN A 120 10.97 -16.95 -11.95
C GLN A 120 9.60 -17.39 -12.50
N TYR A 121 8.82 -16.43 -13.01
CA TYR A 121 7.41 -16.64 -13.31
C TYR A 121 7.14 -17.67 -14.41
N ALA A 122 8.01 -17.76 -15.43
CA ALA A 122 7.85 -18.76 -16.50
C ALA A 122 7.92 -20.19 -15.95
N ASP A 123 8.93 -20.48 -15.12
CA ASP A 123 9.09 -21.79 -14.49
C ASP A 123 8.01 -22.05 -13.44
N ALA A 124 7.58 -21.00 -12.71
CA ALA A 124 6.47 -21.09 -11.77
C ALA A 124 5.16 -21.51 -12.46
N ILE A 125 4.84 -20.90 -13.60
CA ILE A 125 3.68 -21.25 -14.42
C ILE A 125 3.78 -22.70 -14.90
N ALA A 126 4.92 -23.12 -15.45
CA ALA A 126 5.13 -24.49 -15.92
C ALA A 126 4.92 -25.52 -14.79
N ALA A 127 5.46 -25.26 -13.59
CA ALA A 127 5.27 -26.12 -12.43
C ALA A 127 3.79 -26.24 -12.01
N GLN A 128 3.04 -25.13 -12.02
CA GLN A 128 1.60 -25.15 -11.70
C GLN A 128 0.78 -25.88 -12.78
N GLU A 129 1.11 -25.69 -14.06
CA GLU A 129 0.46 -26.40 -15.17
C GLU A 129 0.65 -27.93 -15.03
N HIS A 130 1.86 -28.37 -14.68
CA HIS A 130 2.12 -29.78 -14.39
C HIS A 130 1.27 -30.31 -13.22
N ALA A 131 1.15 -29.55 -12.13
CA ALA A 131 0.30 -29.93 -10.99
C ALA A 131 -1.19 -30.05 -11.38
N VAL A 132 -1.69 -29.13 -12.22
CA VAL A 132 -3.06 -29.15 -12.73
C VAL A 132 -3.31 -30.39 -13.60
N VAL A 133 -2.39 -30.72 -14.52
CA VAL A 133 -2.49 -31.90 -15.39
C VAL A 133 -2.53 -33.19 -14.58
N LEU A 134 -1.69 -33.34 -13.56
CA LEU A 134 -1.60 -34.55 -12.74
C LEU A 134 -2.84 -34.80 -11.86
N SER A 135 -3.54 -33.74 -11.48
CA SER A 135 -4.66 -33.77 -10.52
C SER A 135 -6.05 -33.72 -11.17
N GLY A 136 -6.13 -33.46 -12.47
CA GLY A 136 -7.40 -33.22 -13.17
C GLY A 136 -8.03 -31.85 -12.88
N GLY A 137 -7.28 -30.89 -12.33
CA GLY A 137 -7.69 -29.48 -12.23
C GLY A 137 -8.73 -29.16 -11.15
N ASN A 138 -8.44 -29.50 -9.88
CA ASN A 138 -9.27 -28.99 -8.77
C ASN A 138 -9.10 -27.47 -8.58
N ALA A 139 -10.07 -26.80 -7.94
CA ALA A 139 -10.07 -25.33 -7.88
C ALA A 139 -8.86 -24.72 -7.17
N ASN A 140 -8.31 -25.37 -6.13
CA ASN A 140 -7.14 -24.82 -5.43
C ASN A 140 -5.92 -24.76 -6.35
N LEU A 141 -5.73 -25.78 -7.19
CA LEU A 141 -4.64 -25.81 -8.16
C LEU A 141 -4.87 -24.84 -9.32
N LEU A 142 -6.12 -24.67 -9.76
CA LEU A 142 -6.48 -23.65 -10.73
C LEU A 142 -6.22 -22.24 -10.18
N SER A 143 -6.57 -21.96 -8.92
CA SER A 143 -6.24 -20.68 -8.26
C SER A 143 -4.74 -20.44 -8.22
N ASN A 144 -3.93 -21.44 -7.86
CA ASN A 144 -2.47 -21.29 -7.85
C ASN A 144 -1.89 -21.02 -9.24
N LEU A 145 -2.41 -21.70 -10.28
CA LEU A 145 -2.04 -21.43 -11.67
C LEU A 145 -2.43 -20.01 -12.09
N VAL A 146 -3.64 -19.57 -11.75
CA VAL A 146 -4.12 -18.21 -12.03
C VAL A 146 -3.22 -17.17 -11.39
N VAL A 147 -2.86 -17.33 -10.11
CA VAL A 147 -1.93 -16.43 -9.42
C VAL A 147 -0.57 -16.39 -10.12
N ALA A 148 -0.02 -17.55 -10.53
CA ALA A 148 1.24 -17.61 -11.27
C ALA A 148 1.14 -16.92 -12.64
N LEU A 149 0.06 -17.14 -13.38
CA LEU A 149 -0.20 -16.47 -14.67
C LEU A 149 -0.32 -14.95 -14.51
N ARG A 150 -1.00 -14.48 -13.46
CA ARG A 150 -1.10 -13.04 -13.16
C ARG A 150 0.25 -12.44 -12.82
N HIS A 151 1.06 -13.07 -11.97
CA HIS A 151 2.41 -12.59 -11.68
C HIS A 151 3.31 -12.59 -12.93
N GLY A 152 3.14 -13.56 -13.83
CA GLY A 152 3.78 -13.58 -15.15
C GLY A 152 3.16 -12.63 -16.20
N CYS A 153 2.22 -11.76 -15.80
CA CYS A 153 1.49 -10.83 -16.67
C CYS A 153 0.75 -11.49 -17.85
N GLN A 154 0.40 -12.79 -17.73
CA GLN A 154 -0.37 -13.56 -18.71
C GLN A 154 -1.88 -13.50 -18.39
N PHE A 155 -2.43 -12.29 -18.32
CA PHE A 155 -3.79 -12.04 -17.82
C PHE A 155 -4.90 -12.71 -18.63
N ASN A 156 -4.81 -12.74 -19.97
CA ASN A 156 -5.84 -13.39 -20.79
C ASN A 156 -5.91 -14.90 -20.53
N ARG A 157 -4.75 -15.58 -20.40
CA ARG A 157 -4.71 -17.00 -20.03
C ARG A 157 -5.27 -17.23 -18.64
N ALA A 158 -5.01 -16.31 -17.69
CA ALA A 158 -5.60 -16.39 -16.36
C ALA A 158 -7.14 -16.31 -16.42
N LEU A 159 -7.69 -15.40 -17.24
CA LEU A 159 -9.14 -15.29 -17.45
C LEU A 159 -9.74 -16.56 -18.07
N ASP A 160 -9.10 -17.16 -19.08
CA ASP A 160 -9.56 -18.40 -19.70
C ASP A 160 -9.70 -19.53 -18.67
N ILE A 161 -8.72 -19.66 -17.76
CA ILE A 161 -8.75 -20.65 -16.67
C ILE A 161 -9.84 -20.32 -15.65
N LEU A 162 -10.00 -19.05 -15.28
CA LEU A 162 -11.03 -18.61 -14.35
C LEU A 162 -12.44 -18.86 -14.89
N ASP A 163 -12.68 -18.66 -16.18
CA ASP A 163 -13.96 -18.93 -16.82
C ASP A 163 -14.33 -20.43 -16.81
N VAL A 164 -13.32 -21.32 -16.92
CA VAL A 164 -13.53 -22.76 -16.71
C VAL A 164 -13.83 -23.06 -15.24
N ALA A 165 -13.05 -22.51 -14.32
CA ALA A 165 -13.17 -22.79 -12.88
C ALA A 165 -14.52 -22.31 -12.31
N LEU A 166 -14.97 -21.11 -12.70
CA LEU A 166 -16.21 -20.51 -12.23
C LEU A 166 -17.46 -21.18 -12.85
N ARG A 167 -17.37 -21.83 -14.01
CA ARG A 167 -18.47 -22.68 -14.50
C ARG A 167 -18.76 -23.85 -13.56
N ALA A 168 -17.71 -24.42 -12.95
CA ALA A 168 -17.86 -25.50 -11.97
C ALA A 168 -18.22 -24.97 -10.58
N ARG A 169 -17.75 -23.77 -10.21
CA ARG A 169 -18.00 -23.15 -8.90
C ARG A 169 -18.33 -21.65 -9.04
N PRO A 170 -19.56 -21.29 -9.43
CA PRO A 170 -19.90 -19.90 -9.79
C PRO A 170 -19.75 -18.88 -8.65
N ASN A 171 -19.87 -19.34 -7.40
CA ASN A 171 -19.88 -18.48 -6.21
C ASN A 171 -18.64 -18.67 -5.32
N ASP A 172 -17.55 -19.23 -5.85
CA ASP A 172 -16.30 -19.38 -5.09
C ASP A 172 -15.65 -18.00 -4.90
N PRO A 173 -15.54 -17.48 -3.66
CA PRO A 173 -15.07 -16.11 -3.44
C PRO A 173 -13.60 -15.92 -3.87
N GLY A 174 -12.78 -16.97 -3.76
CA GLY A 174 -11.37 -16.92 -4.17
C GLY A 174 -11.23 -16.76 -5.68
N LEU A 175 -11.97 -17.57 -6.45
CA LEU A 175 -11.97 -17.48 -7.91
C LEU A 175 -12.55 -16.15 -8.41
N LEU A 176 -13.65 -15.68 -7.81
CA LEU A 176 -14.24 -14.38 -8.13
C LEU A 176 -13.26 -13.25 -7.81
N TRP A 177 -12.52 -13.33 -6.70
CA TRP A 177 -11.51 -12.34 -6.34
C TRP A 177 -10.35 -12.29 -7.34
N ASP A 178 -9.83 -13.45 -7.74
CA ASP A 178 -8.77 -13.52 -8.75
C ASP A 178 -9.26 -13.00 -10.11
N ARG A 179 -10.52 -13.27 -10.48
CA ARG A 179 -11.14 -12.73 -11.70
C ARG A 179 -11.32 -11.23 -11.61
N ALA A 180 -11.82 -10.70 -10.50
CA ALA A 180 -11.96 -9.27 -10.25
C ALA A 180 -10.64 -8.53 -10.52
N LEU A 181 -9.56 -8.96 -9.85
CA LEU A 181 -8.25 -8.32 -10.00
C LEU A 181 -7.67 -8.47 -11.41
N THR A 182 -7.92 -9.59 -12.08
CA THR A 182 -7.42 -9.81 -13.46
C THR A 182 -8.18 -8.94 -14.46
N LEU A 183 -9.50 -8.86 -14.35
CA LEU A 183 -10.36 -8.01 -15.18
C LEU A 183 -10.01 -6.53 -15.00
N LEU A 184 -9.81 -6.08 -13.75
CA LEU A 184 -9.35 -4.72 -13.47
C LEU A 184 -7.97 -4.45 -14.09
N GLN A 185 -7.04 -5.40 -14.04
CA GLN A 185 -5.72 -5.21 -14.65
C GLN A 185 -5.80 -4.97 -16.16
N VAL A 186 -6.68 -5.67 -16.87
CA VAL A 186 -6.85 -5.54 -18.34
C VAL A 186 -7.89 -4.50 -18.74
N GLY A 187 -8.36 -3.66 -17.81
CA GLY A 187 -9.27 -2.56 -18.10
C GLY A 187 -10.76 -2.92 -18.22
N ARG A 188 -11.16 -4.18 -17.95
CA ARG A 188 -12.57 -4.63 -17.94
C ARG A 188 -13.26 -4.27 -16.62
N TYR A 189 -13.40 -2.97 -16.36
CA TYR A 189 -13.79 -2.44 -15.05
C TYR A 189 -15.19 -2.82 -14.58
N ALA A 190 -16.20 -2.78 -15.46
CA ALA A 190 -17.57 -3.10 -15.07
C ALA A 190 -17.68 -4.53 -14.50
N GLU A 191 -17.08 -5.50 -15.20
CA GLU A 191 -17.05 -6.90 -14.77
C GLU A 191 -16.13 -7.09 -13.56
N GLY A 192 -14.94 -6.49 -13.59
CA GLY A 192 -13.98 -6.61 -12.49
C GLY A 192 -14.52 -6.08 -11.16
N PHE A 193 -15.18 -4.93 -11.17
CA PHE A 193 -15.82 -4.37 -9.98
C PHE A 193 -17.04 -5.16 -9.53
N SER A 194 -17.75 -5.83 -10.43
CA SER A 194 -18.87 -6.72 -10.06
C SER A 194 -18.43 -7.88 -9.19
N ASP A 195 -17.25 -8.43 -9.45
CA ASP A 195 -16.71 -9.54 -8.66
C ASP A 195 -15.94 -9.07 -7.41
N TYR A 196 -15.55 -7.80 -7.35
CA TYR A 196 -14.62 -7.27 -6.35
C TYR A 196 -15.10 -7.40 -4.89
N ASP A 197 -16.42 -7.47 -4.67
CA ASP A 197 -17.00 -7.68 -3.34
C ASP A 197 -16.84 -9.09 -2.81
N SER A 198 -16.44 -10.05 -3.63
CA SER A 198 -16.07 -11.40 -3.17
C SER A 198 -14.96 -11.36 -2.10
N ARG A 199 -14.11 -10.32 -2.13
CA ARG A 199 -13.05 -10.09 -1.14
C ARG A 199 -13.57 -10.07 0.29
N LEU A 200 -14.80 -9.59 0.50
CA LEU A 200 -15.41 -9.45 1.83
C LEU A 200 -15.69 -10.81 2.48
N SER A 201 -15.72 -11.89 1.69
CA SER A 201 -15.90 -13.27 2.16
C SER A 201 -14.58 -14.06 2.24
N LEU A 202 -13.44 -13.43 1.94
CA LEU A 202 -12.15 -14.11 2.01
C LEU A 202 -11.64 -14.19 3.46
N PRO A 203 -11.04 -15.32 3.89
CA PRO A 203 -10.38 -15.41 5.19
C PRO A 203 -9.23 -14.42 5.39
N SER A 204 -8.64 -13.93 4.29
CA SER A 204 -7.57 -12.93 4.30
C SER A 204 -8.08 -11.50 4.50
N TYR A 205 -9.39 -11.26 4.43
CA TYR A 205 -9.96 -9.95 4.67
C TYR A 205 -9.97 -9.65 6.17
N GLN A 206 -9.13 -8.71 6.59
CA GLN A 206 -8.89 -8.39 8.01
C GLN A 206 -9.47 -7.03 8.44
N ASN A 207 -10.13 -6.30 7.54
CA ASN A 207 -10.71 -5.00 7.90
C ASN A 207 -11.98 -5.20 8.73
N ARG A 208 -12.33 -4.15 9.48
CA ARG A 208 -13.58 -4.11 10.24
C ARG A 208 -14.76 -4.19 9.27
N ILE A 209 -15.71 -5.06 9.59
CA ILE A 209 -16.96 -5.21 8.84
C ILE A 209 -18.01 -4.37 9.57
N ALA A 210 -18.65 -3.46 8.86
CA ALA A 210 -19.84 -2.77 9.36
C ALA A 210 -21.05 -3.72 9.28
N ASP A 211 -21.90 -3.65 10.31
CA ASP A 211 -23.09 -4.49 10.41
C ASP A 211 -24.24 -3.93 9.54
N GLY A 212 -25.22 -4.77 9.26
CA GLY A 212 -26.44 -4.36 8.56
C GLY A 212 -26.30 -4.29 7.04
N THR A 213 -27.13 -3.46 6.42
CA THR A 213 -27.37 -3.49 4.97
C THR A 213 -26.26 -2.73 4.22
N MET A 214 -25.61 -3.43 3.30
CA MET A 214 -24.70 -2.80 2.35
C MET A 214 -25.50 -2.01 1.31
N TRP A 215 -25.10 -0.75 1.08
CA TRP A 215 -25.71 0.13 0.09
C TRP A 215 -25.50 -0.40 -1.33
N ASP A 216 -26.54 -0.33 -2.15
CA ASP A 216 -26.62 -0.88 -3.51
C ASP A 216 -26.33 0.14 -4.61
N GLY A 217 -26.12 1.41 -4.26
CA GLY A 217 -25.95 2.52 -5.22
C GLY A 217 -27.22 3.31 -5.50
N GLY A 218 -28.38 2.88 -4.96
CA GLY A 218 -29.66 3.54 -5.11
C GLY A 218 -29.79 4.86 -4.33
N PRO A 219 -30.94 5.54 -4.42
CA PRO A 219 -31.25 6.72 -3.61
C PRO A 219 -31.08 6.44 -2.11
N LEU A 220 -30.57 7.43 -1.37
CA LEU A 220 -30.46 7.36 0.09
C LEU A 220 -31.72 7.88 0.78
N ASP A 221 -32.52 8.74 0.14
CA ASP A 221 -33.80 9.23 0.65
C ASP A 221 -33.73 9.74 2.11
N GLY A 222 -32.68 10.51 2.43
CA GLY A 222 -32.41 11.06 3.76
C GLY A 222 -31.69 10.13 4.73
N LYS A 223 -31.43 8.87 4.36
CA LYS A 223 -30.67 7.91 5.18
C LYS A 223 -29.23 8.36 5.42
N THR A 224 -28.67 7.87 6.52
CA THR A 224 -27.26 7.98 6.87
C THR A 224 -26.48 6.79 6.34
N ILE A 225 -25.50 7.04 5.47
CA ILE A 225 -24.55 6.05 4.98
C ILE A 225 -23.21 6.17 5.70
N LEU A 226 -22.66 5.03 6.15
CA LEU A 226 -21.29 4.91 6.62
C LEU A 226 -20.38 4.37 5.51
N LEU A 227 -19.40 5.18 5.09
CA LEU A 227 -18.31 4.75 4.21
C LEU A 227 -17.15 4.26 5.07
N THR A 228 -16.78 2.98 4.94
CA THR A 228 -15.70 2.38 5.74
C THR A 228 -14.38 2.38 4.97
N THR A 229 -13.28 2.67 5.67
CA THR A 229 -11.96 2.56 5.06
C THR A 229 -11.55 1.09 4.99
N GLU A 230 -10.82 0.76 3.95
CA GLU A 230 -10.20 -0.54 3.80
C GLU A 230 -8.77 -0.37 3.32
N GLN A 231 -7.93 -1.36 3.61
CA GLN A 231 -6.59 -1.49 3.05
C GLN A 231 -5.63 -0.34 3.45
N GLY A 232 -5.10 0.41 2.46
CA GLY A 232 -4.07 1.42 2.65
C GLY A 232 -4.54 2.84 2.37
N PHE A 233 -3.73 3.83 2.73
CA PHE A 233 -4.02 5.25 2.47
C PHE A 233 -4.24 5.57 0.99
N GLY A 234 -3.59 4.82 0.08
CA GLY A 234 -3.74 4.98 -1.37
C GLY A 234 -5.16 4.71 -1.85
N ASP A 235 -5.84 3.70 -1.30
CA ASP A 235 -7.21 3.35 -1.69
C ASP A 235 -8.22 4.39 -1.21
N VAL A 236 -8.00 4.96 -0.02
CA VAL A 236 -8.82 6.09 0.47
C VAL A 236 -8.67 7.31 -0.45
N LEU A 237 -7.43 7.64 -0.85
CA LEU A 237 -7.17 8.75 -1.78
C LEU A 237 -7.74 8.49 -3.18
N LEU A 238 -7.64 7.24 -3.66
CA LEU A 238 -8.23 6.80 -4.92
C LEU A 238 -9.75 7.00 -4.91
N THR A 239 -10.42 6.55 -3.85
CA THR A 239 -11.88 6.47 -3.77
C THR A 239 -12.56 7.73 -3.24
N ALA A 240 -11.82 8.67 -2.64
CA ALA A 240 -12.35 9.96 -2.19
C ALA A 240 -13.13 10.71 -3.29
N ARG A 241 -12.78 10.49 -4.57
CA ARG A 241 -13.49 11.01 -5.75
C ARG A 241 -14.98 10.65 -5.83
N TYR A 242 -15.39 9.59 -5.18
CA TYR A 242 -16.79 9.13 -5.18
C TYR A 242 -17.63 9.80 -4.11
N ALA A 243 -17.04 10.49 -3.11
CA ALA A 243 -17.80 11.10 -2.00
C ALA A 243 -18.88 12.09 -2.48
N PRO A 244 -18.62 13.02 -3.42
CA PRO A 244 -19.66 13.89 -3.97
C PRO A 244 -20.79 13.11 -4.68
N MET A 245 -20.44 12.02 -5.36
CA MET A 245 -21.42 11.17 -6.07
C MET A 245 -22.32 10.41 -5.11
N VAL A 246 -21.80 9.95 -3.97
CA VAL A 246 -22.61 9.36 -2.89
C VAL A 246 -23.52 10.42 -2.29
N LYS A 247 -23.00 11.62 -2.00
CA LYS A 247 -23.81 12.71 -1.45
C LYS A 247 -24.98 13.10 -2.36
N ALA A 248 -24.76 13.09 -3.67
CA ALA A 248 -25.79 13.37 -4.67
C ALA A 248 -26.98 12.39 -4.64
N ARG A 249 -26.86 11.26 -3.93
CA ARG A 249 -27.94 10.28 -3.74
C ARG A 249 -28.93 10.70 -2.65
N GLY A 250 -28.71 11.85 -1.99
CA GLY A 250 -29.72 12.51 -1.15
C GLY A 250 -29.75 12.07 0.31
N GLY A 251 -28.59 11.80 0.92
CA GLY A 251 -28.48 11.35 2.32
C GLY A 251 -27.41 12.08 3.13
N ARG A 252 -27.20 11.59 4.37
CA ARG A 252 -26.09 11.99 5.24
C ARG A 252 -24.93 11.02 5.06
N VAL A 253 -23.72 11.51 4.79
CA VAL A 253 -22.54 10.68 4.51
C VAL A 253 -21.53 10.81 5.65
N LEU A 254 -21.23 9.68 6.28
CA LEU A 254 -20.16 9.55 7.26
C LEU A 254 -18.98 8.80 6.65
N LEU A 255 -17.76 9.24 6.91
CA LEU A 255 -16.54 8.58 6.42
C LEU A 255 -15.67 8.15 7.59
N GLU A 256 -15.41 6.85 7.73
CA GLU A 256 -14.31 6.37 8.57
C GLU A 256 -13.00 6.95 8.01
N CYS A 257 -12.10 7.41 8.87
CA CYS A 257 -10.89 8.08 8.43
C CYS A 257 -9.73 7.81 9.39
N HIS A 258 -8.59 7.44 8.82
CA HIS A 258 -7.35 7.37 9.54
C HIS A 258 -6.89 8.78 9.97
N PRO A 259 -6.37 8.97 11.19
CA PRO A 259 -5.87 10.27 11.66
C PRO A 259 -4.88 10.94 10.70
N GLU A 260 -4.03 10.15 10.05
CA GLU A 260 -2.99 10.59 9.12
C GLU A 260 -3.56 11.23 7.83
N LEU A 261 -4.82 10.96 7.50
CA LEU A 261 -5.52 11.54 6.36
C LEU A 261 -6.52 12.64 6.76
N HIS A 262 -6.84 12.78 8.05
CA HIS A 262 -7.97 13.59 8.48
C HIS A 262 -7.83 15.07 8.09
N ARG A 263 -6.67 15.70 8.33
CA ARG A 263 -6.43 17.10 7.94
C ARG A 263 -6.59 17.30 6.42
N LEU A 264 -6.09 16.35 5.64
CA LEU A 264 -6.16 16.37 4.18
C LEU A 264 -7.60 16.22 3.65
N LEU A 265 -8.39 15.35 4.29
CA LEU A 265 -9.77 15.06 3.88
C LEU A 265 -10.80 15.98 4.55
N SER A 266 -10.41 16.82 5.51
CA SER A 266 -11.32 17.62 6.34
C SER A 266 -12.31 18.50 5.58
N GLY A 267 -11.97 18.93 4.35
CA GLY A 267 -12.84 19.71 3.46
C GLY A 267 -13.33 18.94 2.24
N LEU A 268 -13.31 17.60 2.29
CA LEU A 268 -13.76 16.74 1.21
C LEU A 268 -15.26 16.97 0.95
N GLU A 269 -15.58 17.39 -0.27
CA GLU A 269 -16.96 17.58 -0.70
C GLU A 269 -17.75 16.26 -0.61
N GLY A 270 -18.98 16.36 -0.10
CA GLY A 270 -19.89 15.23 0.02
C GLY A 270 -19.80 14.45 1.33
N ILE A 271 -18.93 14.84 2.27
CA ILE A 271 -18.84 14.24 3.61
C ILE A 271 -19.48 15.16 4.66
N ASP A 272 -20.44 14.64 5.44
CA ASP A 272 -21.11 15.36 6.53
C ASP A 272 -20.46 15.10 7.90
N GLY A 273 -19.63 14.08 8.03
CA GLY A 273 -18.93 13.77 9.27
C GLY A 273 -17.86 12.70 9.12
N PHE A 274 -16.85 12.78 9.98
CA PHE A 274 -15.77 11.81 10.05
C PHE A 274 -15.89 10.91 11.28
N VAL A 275 -15.62 9.63 11.10
CA VAL A 275 -15.47 8.65 12.18
C VAL A 275 -14.01 8.27 12.27
N ARG A 276 -13.41 8.34 13.46
CA ARG A 276 -12.00 7.98 13.62
C ARG A 276 -11.82 6.46 13.43
N ALA A 277 -10.90 6.06 12.55
CA ALA A 277 -10.61 4.65 12.34
C ALA A 277 -10.27 3.93 13.65
N GLY A 278 -10.85 2.74 13.84
CA GLY A 278 -10.69 1.93 15.06
C GLY A 278 -11.56 2.34 16.25
N THR A 279 -12.41 3.36 16.12
CA THR A 279 -13.41 3.73 17.14
C THR A 279 -14.79 3.11 16.84
N PRO A 280 -15.68 2.97 17.84
CA PRO A 280 -17.05 2.50 17.59
C PRO A 280 -17.77 3.35 16.54
N TYR A 281 -18.54 2.70 15.68
CA TYR A 281 -19.31 3.40 14.67
C TYR A 281 -20.50 4.13 15.30
N PRO A 282 -20.80 5.38 14.89
CA PRO A 282 -22.05 6.04 15.25
C PRO A 282 -23.24 5.34 14.58
N PRO A 283 -24.50 5.70 14.90
CA PRO A 283 -25.66 5.17 14.18
C PRO A 283 -25.62 5.50 12.68
N TYR A 284 -25.95 4.51 11.84
CA TYR A 284 -26.10 4.61 10.39
C TYR A 284 -27.22 3.66 9.93
N ASP A 285 -27.78 3.91 8.75
CA ASP A 285 -28.86 3.10 8.16
C ASP A 285 -28.33 2.06 7.16
N VAL A 286 -27.29 2.44 6.40
CA VAL A 286 -26.61 1.59 5.41
C VAL A 286 -25.10 1.84 5.45
N HIS A 287 -24.31 0.91 4.92
CA HIS A 287 -22.84 1.08 4.83
C HIS A 287 -22.31 0.72 3.45
N CYS A 288 -21.11 1.19 3.12
CA CYS A 288 -20.40 0.79 1.91
C CYS A 288 -18.88 0.88 2.13
N PRO A 289 -18.12 -0.22 1.95
CA PRO A 289 -16.67 -0.13 1.83
C PRO A 289 -16.27 0.77 0.65
N LEU A 290 -15.24 1.59 0.84
CA LEU A 290 -14.81 2.56 -0.16
C LEU A 290 -14.49 1.93 -1.52
N MET A 291 -13.86 0.75 -1.56
CA MET A 291 -13.52 0.07 -2.82
C MET A 291 -14.69 -0.67 -3.46
N SER A 292 -15.87 -0.67 -2.82
CA SER A 292 -17.11 -1.14 -3.43
C SER A 292 -17.83 -0.01 -4.20
N LEU A 293 -17.48 1.25 -3.95
CA LEU A 293 -18.08 2.42 -4.61
C LEU A 293 -17.97 2.41 -6.15
N PRO A 294 -16.83 2.00 -6.76
CA PRO A 294 -16.75 1.91 -8.22
C PRO A 294 -17.81 1.00 -8.83
N HIS A 295 -18.17 -0.11 -8.19
CA HIS A 295 -19.26 -0.96 -8.65
C HIS A 295 -20.62 -0.26 -8.48
N ARG A 296 -20.89 0.27 -7.29
CA ARG A 296 -22.18 0.93 -6.96
C ARG A 296 -22.49 2.13 -7.84
N LEU A 297 -21.45 2.77 -8.36
CA LEU A 297 -21.56 3.96 -9.19
C LEU A 297 -21.29 3.69 -10.67
N GLY A 298 -21.12 2.42 -11.06
CA GLY A 298 -21.02 2.00 -12.47
C GLY A 298 -19.76 2.49 -13.17
N THR A 299 -18.63 2.53 -12.47
CA THR A 299 -17.36 2.95 -13.05
C THR A 299 -16.88 1.98 -14.13
N THR A 300 -16.61 2.53 -15.31
CA THR A 300 -15.91 1.88 -16.43
C THR A 300 -14.56 2.55 -16.63
N ILE A 301 -13.72 2.02 -17.53
CA ILE A 301 -12.42 2.64 -17.82
C ILE A 301 -12.56 4.06 -18.39
N ASP A 302 -13.64 4.32 -19.14
CA ASP A 302 -13.93 5.62 -19.76
C ASP A 302 -14.66 6.59 -18.83
N THR A 303 -15.22 6.10 -17.73
CA THR A 303 -16.05 6.88 -16.80
C THR A 303 -15.43 7.05 -15.43
N VAL A 304 -14.11 6.81 -15.30
CA VAL A 304 -13.38 7.07 -14.06
C VAL A 304 -13.57 8.55 -13.65
N PRO A 305 -14.16 8.84 -12.48
CA PRO A 305 -14.37 10.22 -12.07
C PRO A 305 -13.03 10.95 -11.91
N PRO A 306 -12.93 12.26 -12.18
CA PRO A 306 -11.71 13.01 -11.91
C PRO A 306 -11.40 13.02 -10.39
N PRO A 307 -10.14 13.23 -9.98
CA PRO A 307 -9.83 13.42 -8.58
C PRO A 307 -10.63 14.57 -7.95
N THR A 308 -11.06 14.37 -6.71
CA THR A 308 -11.73 15.39 -5.91
C THR A 308 -10.72 16.37 -5.29
N ARG A 309 -11.20 17.55 -4.88
CA ARG A 309 -10.37 18.55 -4.20
C ARG A 309 -10.00 18.05 -2.79
N LEU A 310 -8.71 18.09 -2.50
CA LEU A 310 -8.16 17.81 -1.17
C LEU A 310 -7.83 19.13 -0.44
N THR A 311 -7.93 19.11 0.89
CA THR A 311 -7.60 20.26 1.74
C THR A 311 -6.11 20.25 2.09
N VAL A 312 -5.36 21.24 1.60
CA VAL A 312 -3.99 21.50 2.07
C VAL A 312 -4.03 22.72 3.00
N PRO A 313 -3.88 22.54 4.32
CA PRO A 313 -3.97 23.63 5.29
C PRO A 313 -2.88 24.70 5.09
N ALA A 314 -3.18 25.95 5.42
CA ALA A 314 -2.27 27.08 5.23
C ALA A 314 -0.96 26.90 6.02
N GLU A 315 -1.03 26.41 7.25
CA GLU A 315 0.14 26.17 8.09
C GLU A 315 1.06 25.08 7.53
N ALA A 316 0.51 24.09 6.79
CA ALA A 316 1.30 23.09 6.09
C ALA A 316 2.03 23.72 4.89
N ARG A 317 1.36 24.60 4.13
CA ARG A 317 1.97 25.36 3.02
C ARG A 317 3.08 26.29 3.50
N GLU A 318 2.90 26.97 4.62
CA GLU A 318 3.93 27.82 5.21
C GLU A 318 5.17 27.03 5.62
N ARG A 319 5.00 25.84 6.22
CA ARG A 319 6.11 24.92 6.50
C ARG A 319 6.80 24.49 5.21
N ALA A 320 6.03 24.03 4.22
CA ALA A 320 6.57 23.59 2.94
C ALA A 320 7.35 24.70 2.23
N ALA A 321 6.91 25.96 2.29
CA ALA A 321 7.60 27.10 1.70
C ALA A 321 8.98 27.37 2.34
N ARG A 322 9.14 27.09 3.64
CA ARG A 322 10.45 27.18 4.33
C ARG A 322 11.38 26.04 3.95
N LEU A 323 10.85 24.85 3.70
CA LEU A 323 11.61 23.64 3.39
C LEU A 323 12.01 23.55 1.91
N VAL A 324 11.12 24.00 1.02
CA VAL A 324 11.27 23.94 -0.44
C VAL A 324 11.13 25.35 -1.00
N PRO A 325 12.25 26.07 -1.18
CA PRO A 325 12.26 27.46 -1.62
C PRO A 325 11.55 27.70 -2.97
N GLY A 326 11.34 28.99 -3.27
CA GLY A 326 10.82 29.45 -4.56
C GLY A 326 11.71 29.06 -5.75
N PRO A 327 11.31 29.40 -6.98
CA PRO A 327 12.11 29.14 -8.18
C PRO A 327 13.53 29.72 -8.06
N ASP A 328 14.53 28.90 -8.34
CA ASP A 328 15.96 29.23 -8.29
C ASP A 328 16.69 28.82 -9.59
N GLY A 329 15.93 28.58 -10.67
CA GLY A 329 16.44 28.08 -11.96
C GLY A 329 16.67 26.57 -12.01
N THR A 330 16.32 25.83 -10.94
CA THR A 330 16.37 24.36 -10.90
C THR A 330 14.99 23.72 -10.99
N ILE A 331 14.94 22.48 -11.47
CA ILE A 331 13.78 21.59 -11.36
C ILE A 331 13.85 20.86 -10.03
N LYS A 332 12.84 21.06 -9.18
CA LYS A 332 12.74 20.42 -7.87
C LYS A 332 12.02 19.09 -7.97
N VAL A 333 12.76 18.00 -7.77
CA VAL A 333 12.25 16.63 -7.91
C VAL A 333 12.14 15.96 -6.55
N GLY A 334 10.91 15.55 -6.20
CA GLY A 334 10.66 14.70 -5.05
C GLY A 334 10.99 13.23 -5.34
N ILE A 335 11.60 12.52 -4.40
CA ILE A 335 11.90 11.09 -4.53
C ILE A 335 11.37 10.26 -3.37
N ILE A 336 10.91 9.04 -3.70
CA ILE A 336 10.45 7.99 -2.76
C ILE A 336 10.84 6.65 -3.36
N TRP A 337 11.58 5.82 -2.62
CA TRP A 337 12.10 4.54 -3.13
C TRP A 337 11.46 3.32 -2.48
N SER A 338 10.71 3.50 -1.40
CA SER A 338 10.06 2.40 -0.68
C SER A 338 8.75 2.83 -0.03
N GLY A 339 7.80 1.91 0.03
CA GLY A 339 6.57 2.07 0.80
C GLY A 339 6.72 1.60 2.25
N ARG A 340 5.59 1.22 2.86
CA ARG A 340 5.56 0.64 4.20
C ARG A 340 6.27 -0.72 4.20
N VAL A 341 7.33 -0.87 4.98
CA VAL A 341 8.13 -2.12 5.04
C VAL A 341 7.37 -3.34 5.56
N THR A 342 6.30 -3.14 6.33
CA THR A 342 5.42 -4.23 6.79
C THR A 342 4.38 -4.66 5.76
N PHE A 343 4.30 -3.98 4.62
CA PHE A 343 3.46 -4.42 3.50
C PHE A 343 4.14 -5.56 2.77
N LYS A 344 3.45 -6.71 2.66
CA LYS A 344 4.00 -7.98 2.16
C LYS A 344 4.69 -7.84 0.79
N ASP A 345 4.07 -7.15 -0.15
CA ASP A 345 4.60 -7.03 -1.52
C ASP A 345 5.55 -5.82 -1.69
N ASN A 346 5.92 -5.14 -0.59
CA ASN A 346 6.82 -3.99 -0.67
C ASN A 346 8.19 -4.37 -1.25
N ALA A 347 8.67 -5.58 -0.96
CA ALA A 347 9.97 -6.05 -1.46
C ALA A 347 10.07 -6.11 -2.99
N ARG A 348 8.94 -6.30 -3.69
CA ARG A 348 8.88 -6.39 -5.15
C ARG A 348 8.80 -5.01 -5.83
N ARG A 349 8.17 -4.03 -5.17
CA ARG A 349 7.99 -2.67 -5.71
C ARG A 349 9.01 -1.66 -5.21
N ALA A 350 9.61 -1.89 -4.06
CA ALA A 350 10.62 -1.02 -3.50
C ALA A 350 11.97 -1.24 -4.18
N THR A 351 12.82 -0.24 -4.08
CA THR A 351 14.22 -0.34 -4.48
C THR A 351 15.08 0.47 -3.51
N THR A 352 16.35 0.67 -3.83
CA THR A 352 17.30 1.42 -2.98
C THR A 352 17.43 2.87 -3.42
N LEU A 353 17.80 3.73 -2.47
CA LEU A 353 18.12 5.14 -2.74
C LEU A 353 19.24 5.27 -3.78
N SER A 354 20.21 4.35 -3.79
CA SER A 354 21.33 4.35 -4.75
C SER A 354 20.89 4.48 -6.20
N ARG A 355 19.74 3.88 -6.58
CA ARG A 355 19.22 3.99 -7.95
C ARG A 355 18.73 5.40 -8.30
N PHE A 356 18.22 6.14 -7.32
CA PHE A 356 17.74 7.51 -7.51
C PHE A 356 18.88 8.53 -7.63
N LEU A 357 20.09 8.19 -7.15
CA LEU A 357 21.25 9.09 -7.23
C LEU A 357 21.61 9.47 -8.67
N ARG A 358 21.27 8.63 -9.65
CA ARG A 358 21.49 8.96 -11.07
C ARG A 358 20.78 10.24 -11.51
N PHE A 359 19.65 10.60 -10.90
CA PHE A 359 18.94 11.83 -11.23
C PHE A 359 19.72 13.09 -10.83
N LEU A 360 20.74 12.99 -9.96
CA LEU A 360 21.68 14.08 -9.66
C LEU A 360 22.62 14.39 -10.85
N ASN A 361 22.79 13.45 -11.78
CA ASN A 361 23.60 13.66 -12.98
C ASN A 361 22.89 14.52 -14.03
N VAL A 362 21.58 14.76 -13.87
CA VAL A 362 20.82 15.63 -14.76
C VAL A 362 21.06 17.09 -14.38
N PRO A 363 21.60 17.94 -15.27
CA PRO A 363 21.85 19.34 -14.96
C PRO A 363 20.59 20.07 -14.49
N LYS A 364 20.76 21.02 -13.56
CA LYS A 364 19.67 21.84 -12.99
C LYS A 364 18.59 21.05 -12.25
N VAL A 365 18.81 19.80 -11.87
CA VAL A 365 17.90 19.04 -11.00
C VAL A 365 18.34 19.16 -9.54
N ARG A 366 17.39 19.35 -8.63
CA ARG A 366 17.59 19.24 -7.18
C ARG A 366 16.66 18.17 -6.62
N LEU A 367 17.22 17.25 -5.84
CA LEU A 367 16.45 16.17 -5.23
C LEU A 367 16.00 16.50 -3.81
N TYR A 368 14.75 16.16 -3.52
CA TYR A 368 14.12 16.28 -2.21
C TYR A 368 13.58 14.90 -1.81
N SER A 369 14.03 14.35 -0.69
CA SER A 369 13.51 13.07 -0.20
C SER A 369 12.18 13.31 0.52
N ILE A 370 11.12 12.68 0.02
CA ILE A 370 9.80 12.62 0.67
C ILE A 370 9.62 11.25 1.36
N GLN A 371 10.67 10.41 1.36
CA GLN A 371 10.65 9.10 2.01
C GLN A 371 10.43 9.25 3.51
N LYS A 372 9.59 8.39 4.08
CA LYS A 372 9.36 8.29 5.52
C LYS A 372 9.57 6.87 6.02
N GLY A 373 9.96 6.74 7.28
CA GLY A 373 10.11 5.45 7.96
C GLY A 373 11.51 4.87 7.79
N PRO A 374 11.72 3.58 8.15
CA PRO A 374 13.04 2.95 8.18
C PRO A 374 13.91 3.14 6.93
N PRO A 375 13.37 3.13 5.69
CA PRO A 375 14.18 3.37 4.49
C PRO A 375 14.89 4.74 4.45
N GLU A 376 14.40 5.75 5.17
CA GLU A 376 15.02 7.09 5.23
C GLU A 376 16.48 7.05 5.72
N ALA A 377 16.86 6.05 6.52
CA ALA A 377 18.23 5.85 6.99
C ALA A 377 19.27 5.62 5.87
N GLU A 378 18.84 5.27 4.66
CA GLU A 378 19.73 5.17 3.49
C GLU A 378 20.37 6.52 3.13
N LEU A 379 19.72 7.65 3.44
CA LEU A 379 20.27 8.99 3.16
C LEU A 379 21.60 9.21 3.88
N GLU A 380 21.63 8.87 5.18
CA GLU A 380 22.82 8.94 6.03
C GLU A 380 23.83 7.86 5.65
N THR A 381 23.37 6.62 5.48
CA THR A 381 24.22 5.45 5.16
C THR A 381 25.01 5.66 3.86
N LEU A 382 24.40 6.31 2.87
CA LEU A 382 25.04 6.63 1.59
C LEU A 382 25.74 8.00 1.57
N GLY A 383 25.69 8.78 2.66
CA GLY A 383 26.32 10.10 2.74
C GLY A 383 25.70 11.16 1.81
N THR A 384 24.40 11.06 1.54
CA THR A 384 23.70 11.87 0.51
C THR A 384 22.98 13.08 1.07
N SER A 385 22.99 13.30 2.39
CA SER A 385 22.22 14.34 3.08
C SER A 385 22.56 15.79 2.66
N THR A 386 23.71 16.01 2.02
CA THR A 386 24.09 17.31 1.43
C THR A 386 23.66 17.47 -0.03
N LEU A 387 23.43 16.35 -0.72
CA LEU A 387 23.02 16.30 -2.13
C LEU A 387 21.49 16.23 -2.30
N ILE A 388 20.82 15.61 -1.33
CA ILE A 388 19.39 15.37 -1.29
C ILE A 388 18.84 16.04 -0.04
N THR A 389 17.86 16.93 -0.18
CA THR A 389 17.24 17.59 0.97
C THR A 389 16.26 16.62 1.65
N PRO A 390 16.51 16.17 2.90
CA PRO A 390 15.60 15.28 3.61
C PRO A 390 14.36 16.04 4.10
N LEU A 391 13.16 15.62 3.70
CA LEU A 391 11.90 16.24 4.13
C LEU A 391 11.05 15.34 5.03
N GLY A 392 11.30 14.02 5.04
CA GLY A 392 10.49 13.01 5.75
C GLY A 392 10.27 13.32 7.22
N GLN A 393 11.34 13.69 7.93
CA GLN A 393 11.31 14.11 9.34
C GLN A 393 10.38 15.31 9.65
N HIS A 394 10.01 16.11 8.65
CA HIS A 394 9.15 17.29 8.83
C HIS A 394 7.66 17.00 8.63
N PHE A 395 7.28 15.76 8.27
CA PHE A 395 5.90 15.40 7.97
C PHE A 395 5.18 14.77 9.16
N ASN A 396 4.17 15.46 9.66
CA ASN A 396 3.28 14.92 10.69
C ASN A 396 2.26 13.95 10.06
N ASP A 397 1.70 14.32 8.92
CA ASP A 397 0.62 13.61 8.23
C ASP A 397 0.64 13.87 6.71
N PHE A 398 -0.35 13.35 5.98
CA PHE A 398 -0.43 13.52 4.52
C PHE A 398 -0.72 14.96 4.07
N ALA A 399 -1.19 15.84 4.97
CA ALA A 399 -1.39 17.24 4.62
C ALA A 399 -0.05 17.97 4.49
N ASP A 400 0.95 17.62 5.32
CA ASP A 400 2.33 18.10 5.17
C ASP A 400 2.98 17.58 3.88
N THR A 401 2.78 16.30 3.57
CA THR A 401 3.23 15.72 2.30
C THR A 401 2.60 16.47 1.11
N ALA A 402 1.29 16.70 1.14
CA ALA A 402 0.57 17.44 0.09
C ALA A 402 1.13 18.85 -0.12
N ALA A 403 1.40 19.59 0.95
CA ALA A 403 1.97 20.94 0.88
C ALA A 403 3.36 20.95 0.22
N VAL A 404 4.20 19.95 0.49
CA VAL A 404 5.49 19.81 -0.21
C VAL A 404 5.30 19.45 -1.68
N LEU A 405 4.37 18.56 -2.02
CA LEU A 405 4.07 18.20 -3.41
C LEU A 405 3.64 19.40 -4.26
N GLU A 406 2.93 20.38 -3.67
CA GLU A 406 2.58 21.64 -4.34
C GLU A 406 3.82 22.52 -4.66
N ARG A 407 4.92 22.33 -3.93
CA ARG A 407 6.18 23.08 -4.12
C ARG A 407 7.15 22.44 -5.11
N LEU A 408 6.96 21.16 -5.42
CA LEU A 408 7.83 20.40 -6.31
C LEU A 408 7.36 20.48 -7.76
N ASP A 409 8.31 20.39 -8.69
CA ASP A 409 8.05 20.40 -10.13
C ASP A 409 7.64 19.03 -10.66
N LEU A 410 8.16 17.98 -10.03
CA LEU A 410 7.98 16.58 -10.39
C LEU A 410 8.20 15.70 -9.16
N VAL A 411 7.52 14.56 -9.10
CA VAL A 411 7.89 13.46 -8.21
C VAL A 411 8.27 12.26 -9.05
N ILE A 412 9.42 11.64 -8.76
CA ILE A 412 9.83 10.36 -9.33
C ILE A 412 9.87 9.36 -8.18
N MET A 413 9.11 8.28 -8.28
CA MET A 413 8.96 7.37 -7.15
C MET A 413 8.65 5.94 -7.57
N THR A 414 8.93 4.98 -6.69
CA THR A 414 8.26 3.67 -6.73
C THR A 414 6.87 3.76 -6.09
N ASP A 415 5.97 2.86 -6.48
CA ASP A 415 4.57 2.94 -6.10
C ASP A 415 4.34 2.94 -4.57
N SER A 416 3.58 3.94 -4.10
CA SER A 416 3.10 4.05 -2.72
C SER A 416 1.87 4.97 -2.65
N SER A 417 1.28 5.15 -1.46
CA SER A 417 0.15 6.08 -1.26
C SER A 417 0.44 7.52 -1.70
N VAL A 418 1.71 7.93 -1.78
CA VAL A 418 2.08 9.27 -2.24
C VAL A 418 1.86 9.43 -3.75
N ALA A 419 1.90 8.35 -4.55
CA ALA A 419 1.59 8.41 -5.98
C ALA A 419 0.12 8.80 -6.18
N HIS A 420 -0.78 8.19 -5.40
CA HIS A 420 -2.20 8.50 -5.37
C HIS A 420 -2.46 9.94 -4.87
N LEU A 421 -1.72 10.40 -3.86
CA LEU A 421 -1.81 11.78 -3.37
C LEU A 421 -1.40 12.79 -4.45
N ALA A 422 -0.20 12.61 -5.03
CA ALA A 422 0.33 13.51 -6.07
C ALA A 422 -0.60 13.55 -7.28
N GLY A 423 -1.07 12.39 -7.75
CA GLY A 423 -2.04 12.28 -8.84
C GLY A 423 -3.38 12.96 -8.49
N SER A 424 -3.85 12.85 -7.25
CA SER A 424 -5.11 13.49 -6.83
C SER A 424 -4.99 15.01 -6.71
N LEU A 425 -3.79 15.52 -6.40
CA LEU A 425 -3.48 16.95 -6.41
C LEU A 425 -3.18 17.50 -7.82
N GLY A 426 -3.22 16.65 -8.86
CA GLY A 426 -2.85 17.03 -10.23
C GLY A 426 -1.37 17.40 -10.39
N ARG A 427 -0.50 16.92 -9.50
CA ARG A 427 0.94 17.18 -9.58
C ARG A 427 1.59 16.21 -10.57
N PRO A 428 2.60 16.64 -11.35
CA PRO A 428 3.36 15.73 -12.20
C PRO A 428 4.03 14.64 -11.37
N VAL A 429 3.77 13.38 -11.70
CA VAL A 429 4.36 12.22 -11.01
C VAL A 429 4.77 11.16 -12.02
N TRP A 430 6.00 10.68 -11.90
CA TRP A 430 6.55 9.57 -12.65
C TRP A 430 6.63 8.37 -11.71
N ASN A 431 5.73 7.41 -11.92
CA ASN A 431 5.66 6.20 -11.11
C ASN A 431 6.46 5.08 -11.78
N LEU A 432 7.48 4.61 -11.09
CA LEU A 432 8.37 3.53 -11.51
C LEU A 432 7.79 2.22 -10.99
N LEU A 433 7.34 1.38 -11.91
CA LEU A 433 6.51 0.21 -11.62
C LEU A 433 7.32 -1.09 -11.69
N GLN A 434 7.10 -1.94 -10.69
CA GLN A 434 7.49 -3.35 -10.73
C GLN A 434 6.80 -4.09 -11.88
N PHE A 435 7.30 -5.28 -12.22
CA PHE A 435 6.83 -6.08 -13.35
C PHE A 435 5.31 -6.34 -13.36
N MET A 436 4.72 -6.69 -12.20
CA MET A 436 3.27 -6.82 -12.04
C MET A 436 2.76 -5.69 -11.12
N PRO A 437 2.36 -4.54 -11.67
CA PRO A 437 1.93 -3.39 -10.88
C PRO A 437 0.48 -3.52 -10.40
N TYR A 438 0.09 -2.65 -9.47
CA TYR A 438 -1.30 -2.52 -9.02
C TYR A 438 -2.25 -2.24 -10.20
N TRP A 439 -3.48 -2.76 -10.15
CA TRP A 439 -4.41 -2.75 -11.29
C TRP A 439 -4.81 -1.36 -11.76
N VAL A 440 -4.72 -0.33 -10.90
CA VAL A 440 -4.94 1.08 -11.28
C VAL A 440 -3.98 1.55 -12.37
N TYR A 441 -2.83 0.89 -12.50
CA TYR A 441 -1.82 1.16 -13.51
C TYR A 441 -1.99 0.27 -14.74
N GLY A 442 -2.97 -0.62 -14.82
CA GLY A 442 -3.25 -1.44 -16.00
C GLY A 442 -2.14 -2.42 -16.40
N ASP A 443 -2.33 -3.10 -17.52
CA ASP A 443 -1.43 -4.15 -18.04
C ASP A 443 -0.31 -3.64 -18.96
N GLY A 444 -0.22 -2.31 -19.15
CA GLY A 444 0.80 -1.68 -19.99
C GLY A 444 0.53 -1.76 -21.49
N LYS A 445 -0.73 -1.96 -21.90
CA LYS A 445 -1.13 -2.02 -23.31
C LYS A 445 -2.15 -0.94 -23.67
N GLY A 446 -2.32 -0.72 -24.98
CA GLY A 446 -3.33 0.18 -25.52
C GLY A 446 -3.08 1.65 -25.17
N GLU A 447 -4.17 2.41 -25.07
CA GLU A 447 -4.15 3.86 -24.80
C GLU A 447 -3.50 4.19 -23.44
N TRP A 448 -3.65 3.30 -22.46
CA TRP A 448 -3.17 3.50 -21.08
C TRP A 448 -1.83 2.80 -20.82
N ALA A 449 -1.02 2.58 -21.87
CA ALA A 449 0.25 1.88 -21.75
C ALA A 449 1.22 2.59 -20.77
N ASP A 450 1.42 3.89 -20.92
CA ASP A 450 2.35 4.69 -20.10
C ASP A 450 1.64 5.70 -19.17
N THR A 451 0.32 5.57 -19.03
CA THR A 451 -0.55 6.49 -18.29
C THR A 451 -1.62 5.70 -17.53
N THR A 452 -2.49 6.40 -16.80
CA THR A 452 -3.64 5.78 -16.13
C THR A 452 -4.85 6.72 -16.18
N PRO A 453 -6.07 6.20 -16.40
CA PRO A 453 -7.29 7.02 -16.40
C PRO A 453 -7.57 7.62 -15.02
N TRP A 454 -6.96 7.06 -13.96
CA TRP A 454 -7.18 7.51 -12.59
C TRP A 454 -6.48 8.81 -12.24
N TYR A 455 -5.34 9.10 -12.90
CA TYR A 455 -4.46 10.23 -12.60
C TYR A 455 -3.87 10.83 -13.89
N PRO A 456 -4.53 11.82 -14.50
CA PRO A 456 -4.08 12.41 -15.77
C PRO A 456 -2.68 13.04 -15.75
N SER A 457 -2.18 13.46 -14.58
CA SER A 457 -0.84 14.04 -14.42
C SER A 457 0.27 13.00 -14.23
N MET A 458 -0.08 11.70 -14.23
CA MET A 458 0.83 10.60 -13.95
C MET A 458 1.38 9.99 -15.24
N ARG A 459 2.71 9.82 -15.28
CA ARG A 459 3.42 9.01 -16.27
C ARG A 459 3.96 7.75 -15.60
N LEU A 460 3.90 6.62 -16.31
CA LEU A 460 4.32 5.33 -15.82
C LEU A 460 5.59 4.88 -16.54
N PHE A 461 6.51 4.25 -15.80
CA PHE A 461 7.70 3.60 -16.34
C PHE A 461 7.70 2.16 -15.82
N ARG A 462 7.74 1.17 -16.69
CA ARG A 462 7.44 -0.23 -16.34
C ARG A 462 8.62 -1.15 -16.58
N GLN A 463 8.80 -2.09 -15.67
CA GLN A 463 9.64 -3.25 -15.95
C GLN A 463 9.03 -4.11 -17.05
N THR A 464 9.81 -4.44 -18.07
CA THR A 464 9.46 -5.43 -19.10
C THR A 464 9.91 -6.84 -18.73
N THR A 465 10.82 -6.95 -17.76
CA THR A 465 11.38 -8.19 -17.23
C THR A 465 11.39 -8.09 -15.70
N PRO A 466 11.01 -9.15 -14.95
CA PRO A 466 11.03 -9.12 -13.49
C PRO A 466 12.39 -8.70 -12.94
N GLY A 467 12.38 -7.74 -12.02
CA GLY A 467 13.57 -7.22 -11.35
C GLY A 467 14.42 -6.23 -12.17
N ASP A 468 14.10 -5.97 -13.45
CA ASP A 468 14.88 -5.04 -14.30
C ASP A 468 14.57 -3.57 -13.99
N TRP A 469 15.00 -3.13 -12.82
CA TRP A 469 14.95 -1.72 -12.43
C TRP A 469 15.90 -0.85 -13.25
N ASP A 470 16.97 -1.40 -13.81
CA ASP A 470 17.98 -0.63 -14.52
C ASP A 470 17.41 0.04 -15.78
N SER A 471 16.65 -0.72 -16.58
CA SER A 471 15.97 -0.20 -17.77
C SER A 471 14.91 0.87 -17.42
N VAL A 472 14.14 0.64 -16.34
CA VAL A 472 13.10 1.58 -15.86
C VAL A 472 13.72 2.92 -15.48
N PHE A 473 14.79 2.89 -14.69
CA PHE A 473 15.46 4.09 -14.23
C PHE A 473 16.22 4.80 -15.35
N ALA A 474 16.77 4.07 -16.32
CA ALA A 474 17.41 4.67 -17.49
C ALA A 474 16.40 5.45 -18.35
N ALA A 475 15.21 4.87 -18.59
CA ALA A 475 14.13 5.55 -19.31
C ALA A 475 13.65 6.82 -18.57
N ALA A 476 13.51 6.74 -17.25
CA ALA A 476 13.14 7.90 -16.42
C ALA A 476 14.22 8.99 -16.43
N GLU A 477 15.50 8.63 -16.37
CA GLU A 477 16.62 9.58 -16.43
C GLU A 477 16.66 10.30 -17.79
N GLN A 478 16.51 9.56 -18.89
CA GLN A 478 16.42 10.13 -20.23
C GLN A 478 15.24 11.09 -20.37
N ALA A 479 14.08 10.72 -19.83
CA ALA A 479 12.91 11.60 -19.80
C ALA A 479 13.18 12.87 -18.98
N LEU A 480 13.93 12.78 -17.88
CA LEU A 480 14.27 13.93 -17.04
C LEU A 480 15.19 14.90 -17.77
N HIS A 481 16.18 14.39 -18.51
CA HIS A 481 17.01 15.22 -19.40
C HIS A 481 16.16 15.99 -20.43
N GLN A 482 15.18 15.34 -21.05
CA GLN A 482 14.26 15.98 -22.00
C GLN A 482 13.41 17.05 -21.32
N LEU A 483 12.87 16.77 -20.13
CA LEU A 483 12.09 17.73 -19.36
C LEU A 483 12.91 18.98 -19.00
N VAL A 484 14.17 18.80 -18.59
CA VAL A 484 15.09 19.90 -18.33
C VAL A 484 15.31 20.72 -19.60
N ALA A 485 15.64 20.06 -20.72
CA ALA A 485 15.90 20.73 -21.99
C ALA A 485 14.71 21.56 -22.50
N LEU A 486 13.47 21.15 -22.19
CA LEU A 486 12.25 21.91 -22.55
C LEU A 486 11.97 23.12 -21.65
N ARG A 487 12.54 23.16 -20.44
CA ARG A 487 12.36 24.25 -19.47
C ARG A 487 13.53 25.25 -19.44
N THR A 488 14.59 24.96 -20.17
CA THR A 488 15.78 25.80 -20.33
C THR A 488 15.83 26.41 -21.70
#